data_AF-A0AA46URE5-F1
#
_entry.id   AF-A0AA46URE5-F1
#
_cell.length_a   1.000
_cell.length_b   1.000
_cell.length_c   1.000
_cell.angle_alpha   90.00
_cell.angle_beta   90.00
_cell.angle_gamma   90.00
#
_symmetry.space_group_name_H-M   'P 1'
#
loop_
_entity.id
_entity.type
_entity.pdbx_description
1 polymer ?
#
loop_
_entity_poly.entity_id
_entity_poly.type
_entity_poly.pdbx_seq_one_letter_code
_entity_poly.pdbx_strand_id
1 'polypeptide(L)'
;MKKRIALAHALTESDLEFANLIGGLPNPSLGFIPTDQEFFKYGSCVLLLDPKKIDFSNNYASSIDVYSSVFPDVSFELNHSFWDQFNERLESALKANHVNVGVRYQTQSAIHPEILKGAISARNLLMNNPAVKLLYLQDKNIPNPCKPNEIPKEKRVPFLSDESIDAIMRNNVLELPEDDANKEISKFLLADIQLKMKILSSKDTDIQNSRKIRIELKKLNAYIENSMYFEDGNPKMYVSYFDNAKKDINEYLVRTPSIDESKYVSDLEEYFKNNVPRAAFEGWISKTIEPGFGKAFFLKTSEHDVDYEKEDISPDEIYGVEKETATLENLSKEMNRKLITCDSLFSTSIVKIAASVKERFNSLEEIENHIDQLKSEDEVTAYFTNLNGELSAIIEELSDYYKFKDPNGNVSSIYSNIATEALVQSRCEVNEALRESFFVDQLPDELITRIDDLKKSLIVAPYTYFELKMSNPIRLHDFSVAIVPKNVSPTLVGVLKENGLKICGYEQGSNFDFVSVLNKQHDLLFGDGGEIQSKILDQEVQNSL
;
A
#
# COMPACT_ATOMS: atom_id res chain seq x y z
N MET A 1 36.67 4.34 -13.60
CA MET A 1 36.61 4.98 -12.27
C MET A 1 36.35 3.84 -11.30
N LYS A 2 37.14 3.67 -10.24
CA LYS A 2 36.89 2.56 -9.32
C LYS A 2 35.56 2.80 -8.58
N LYS A 3 34.73 1.76 -8.43
CA LYS A 3 33.38 1.88 -7.86
C LYS A 3 33.45 2.06 -6.35
N ARG A 4 32.83 3.12 -5.86
CA ARG A 4 32.56 3.32 -4.42
C ARG A 4 31.14 2.92 -4.11
N ILE A 5 30.94 2.40 -2.91
CA ILE A 5 29.63 2.00 -2.39
C ILE A 5 29.29 2.74 -1.10
N ALA A 6 28.00 2.88 -0.83
CA ALA A 6 27.45 3.45 0.39
C ALA A 6 26.46 2.46 1.03
N LEU A 7 26.34 2.47 2.36
CA LEU A 7 25.30 1.73 3.05
C LEU A 7 24.08 2.64 3.25
N ALA A 8 22.96 2.27 2.63
CA ALA A 8 21.82 3.13 2.46
C ALA A 8 20.48 2.42 2.74
N HIS A 9 19.46 3.19 3.10
CA HIS A 9 18.09 2.72 3.19
C HIS A 9 17.16 3.76 2.58
N ALA A 10 16.34 3.35 1.61
CA ALA A 10 15.40 4.23 0.93
C ALA A 10 14.00 4.07 1.53
N LEU A 11 13.32 5.19 1.76
CA LEU A 11 12.01 5.26 2.40
C LEU A 11 11.17 6.38 1.79
N THR A 12 9.86 6.25 1.90
CA THR A 12 8.96 7.38 1.64
C THR A 12 9.00 8.37 2.81
N GLU A 13 8.48 9.58 2.58
CA GLU A 13 8.30 10.56 3.66
C GLU A 13 7.39 10.03 4.78
N SER A 14 6.32 9.32 4.43
CA SER A 14 5.41 8.70 5.41
C SER A 14 6.10 7.62 6.23
N ASP A 15 6.96 6.81 5.62
CA ASP A 15 7.67 5.75 6.35
C ASP A 15 8.69 6.34 7.32
N LEU A 16 9.35 7.44 6.96
CA LEU A 16 10.26 8.15 7.87
C LEU A 16 9.55 8.83 9.04
N GLU A 17 8.40 9.46 8.78
CA GLU A 17 7.58 10.04 9.86
C GLU A 17 7.06 8.93 10.80
N PHE A 18 6.68 7.76 10.27
CA PHE A 18 6.31 6.60 11.08
C PHE A 18 7.50 6.01 11.84
N ALA A 19 8.66 5.88 11.20
CA ALA A 19 9.89 5.44 11.85
C ALA A 19 10.24 6.36 13.03
N ASN A 20 10.03 7.67 12.90
CA ASN A 20 10.20 8.60 14.00
C ASN A 20 9.21 8.36 15.13
N LEU A 21 7.93 8.10 14.82
CA LEU A 21 6.91 7.81 15.83
C LEU A 21 7.28 6.61 16.69
N ILE A 22 7.78 5.53 16.09
CA ILE A 22 8.18 4.32 16.82
C ILE A 22 9.62 4.40 17.35
N GLY A 23 10.38 5.43 16.95
CA GLY A 23 11.75 5.71 17.40
C GLY A 23 12.85 4.99 16.61
N GLY A 24 12.57 4.47 15.42
CA GLY A 24 13.54 3.79 14.56
C GLY A 24 12.90 2.96 13.46
N LEU A 25 13.72 2.11 12.83
CA LEU A 25 13.31 1.14 11.83
C LEU A 25 13.42 -0.27 12.41
N PRO A 26 12.35 -1.06 12.43
CA PRO A 26 12.42 -2.44 12.89
C PRO A 26 13.08 -3.29 11.79
N ASN A 27 14.20 -3.92 12.14
CA ASN A 27 14.91 -4.89 11.29
C ASN A 27 15.06 -4.44 9.82
N PRO A 28 15.59 -3.24 9.55
CA PRO A 28 15.60 -2.69 8.20
C PRO A 28 16.47 -3.52 7.25
N SER A 29 16.06 -3.50 5.99
CA SER A 29 16.81 -4.02 4.83
C SER A 29 17.68 -2.90 4.26
N LEU A 30 18.99 -2.93 4.50
CA LEU A 30 19.95 -1.91 4.07
C LEU A 30 20.64 -2.33 2.78
N GLY A 31 20.77 -1.41 1.82
CA GLY A 31 21.48 -1.65 0.58
C GLY A 31 22.92 -1.11 0.61
N PHE A 32 23.89 -1.94 0.26
CA PHE A 32 25.19 -1.49 -0.22
C PHE A 32 25.06 -1.09 -1.70
N ILE A 33 24.92 0.21 -1.93
CA ILE A 33 24.56 0.78 -3.23
C ILE A 33 25.78 1.37 -3.93
N PRO A 34 25.90 1.21 -5.26
CA PRO A 34 26.93 1.87 -6.02
C PRO A 34 26.67 3.37 -6.11
N THR A 35 27.72 4.16 -5.97
CA THR A 35 27.63 5.64 -5.91
C THR A 35 27.45 6.31 -7.28
N ASP A 36 27.32 5.55 -8.36
CA ASP A 36 27.08 6.03 -9.72
C ASP A 36 25.64 5.76 -10.21
N GLN A 37 24.77 5.27 -9.32
CA GLN A 37 23.37 4.96 -9.62
C GLN A 37 22.42 5.56 -8.57
N GLU A 38 21.15 5.66 -8.93
CA GLU A 38 20.10 6.04 -7.98
C GLU A 38 19.67 4.86 -7.12
N PHE A 39 19.06 5.17 -5.97
CA PHE A 39 18.51 4.18 -5.06
C PHE A 39 17.16 4.65 -4.52
N PHE A 40 16.12 4.54 -5.34
CA PHE A 40 14.77 5.05 -5.04
C PHE A 40 13.67 3.99 -5.02
N LYS A 41 14.02 2.70 -5.14
CA LYS A 41 13.07 1.57 -5.23
C LYS A 41 12.01 1.57 -4.11
N TYR A 42 12.39 2.03 -2.92
CA TYR A 42 11.54 2.03 -1.72
C TYR A 42 11.12 3.45 -1.27
N GLY A 43 11.48 4.48 -2.05
CA GLY A 43 11.12 5.86 -1.76
C GLY A 43 12.25 6.85 -2.08
N SER A 44 11.90 8.14 -2.07
CA SER A 44 12.79 9.22 -2.52
C SER A 44 13.72 9.77 -1.43
N CYS A 45 13.53 9.38 -0.17
CA CYS A 45 14.38 9.77 0.95
C CYS A 45 15.37 8.64 1.27
N VAL A 46 16.67 8.93 1.25
CA VAL A 46 17.72 7.93 1.46
C VAL A 46 18.50 8.25 2.73
N LEU A 47 18.46 7.34 3.70
CA LEU A 47 19.25 7.41 4.92
C LEU A 47 20.58 6.69 4.72
N LEU A 48 21.69 7.33 5.08
CA LEU A 48 23.02 6.73 5.04
C LEU A 48 23.49 6.34 6.45
N LEU A 49 23.95 5.11 6.56
CA LEU A 49 24.56 4.56 7.77
C LEU A 49 26.07 4.43 7.57
N ASP A 50 26.85 4.66 8.62
CA ASP A 50 28.28 4.35 8.59
C ASP A 50 28.46 2.81 8.58
N PRO A 51 29.02 2.23 7.50
CA PRO A 51 29.19 0.78 7.38
C PRO A 51 30.06 0.19 8.49
N LYS A 52 30.95 0.98 9.12
CA LYS A 52 31.79 0.53 10.24
C LYS A 52 31.00 0.27 11.52
N LYS A 53 29.75 0.73 11.61
CA LYS A 53 28.83 0.45 12.73
C LYS A 53 28.13 -0.90 12.61
N ILE A 54 28.29 -1.61 11.49
CA ILE A 54 27.66 -2.91 11.29
C ILE A 54 28.41 -4.00 12.03
N ASP A 55 27.69 -4.70 12.90
CA ASP A 55 28.15 -5.92 13.54
C ASP A 55 27.78 -7.14 12.68
N PHE A 56 28.76 -7.71 11.99
CA PHE A 56 28.60 -8.90 11.16
C PHE A 56 28.58 -10.22 11.96
N SER A 57 28.70 -10.20 13.29
CA SER A 57 28.55 -11.43 14.07
C SER A 57 27.13 -11.99 14.04
N ASN A 58 26.13 -11.11 13.85
CA ASN A 58 24.70 -11.46 13.82
C ASN A 58 24.02 -11.06 12.51
N ASN A 59 24.72 -10.38 11.60
CA ASN A 59 24.18 -9.89 10.33
C ASN A 59 25.10 -10.32 9.17
N TYR A 60 24.52 -10.52 7.99
CA TYR A 60 25.27 -10.80 6.77
C TYR A 60 24.64 -10.06 5.60
N ALA A 61 25.47 -9.69 4.63
CA ALA A 61 24.99 -9.18 3.35
C ALA A 61 24.83 -10.31 2.35
N SER A 62 23.94 -10.13 1.39
CA SER A 62 23.68 -11.05 0.29
C SER A 62 23.55 -10.25 -1.00
N SER A 63 23.90 -10.84 -2.13
CA SER A 63 23.66 -10.19 -3.44
C SER A 63 22.22 -10.25 -3.89
N ILE A 64 21.39 -11.04 -3.24
CA ILE A 64 19.96 -11.11 -3.56
C ILE A 64 19.19 -10.51 -2.40
N ASP A 65 18.07 -9.88 -2.72
CA ASP A 65 17.02 -9.61 -1.74
C ASP A 65 16.42 -10.95 -1.28
N VAL A 66 17.18 -11.59 -0.41
CA VAL A 66 16.88 -12.90 0.16
C VAL A 66 15.92 -12.59 1.28
N TYR A 67 14.62 -12.84 1.07
CA TYR A 67 13.73 -13.24 2.16
C TYR A 67 13.54 -12.19 3.28
N SER A 68 12.54 -11.31 3.18
CA SER A 68 12.24 -10.28 4.20
C SER A 68 11.14 -10.75 5.15
N SER A 69 11.31 -10.53 6.44
CA SER A 69 10.19 -10.58 7.38
C SER A 69 9.12 -9.59 6.95
N VAL A 70 7.86 -10.04 6.91
CA VAL A 70 6.72 -9.17 6.56
C VAL A 70 6.59 -8.11 7.63
N PHE A 71 6.69 -6.84 7.22
CA PHE A 71 6.37 -5.73 8.11
C PHE A 71 4.89 -5.83 8.50
N PRO A 72 4.54 -5.87 9.81
CA PRO A 72 3.14 -5.98 10.22
C PRO A 72 2.30 -4.78 9.77
N ASP A 73 1.04 -5.01 9.38
CA ASP A 73 0.10 -3.92 9.14
C ASP A 73 -0.17 -3.17 10.46
N VAL A 74 0.27 -1.91 10.51
CA VAL A 74 0.08 -1.03 11.67
C VAL A 74 -1.16 -0.18 11.46
N SER A 75 -2.00 -0.13 12.48
CA SER A 75 -3.19 0.71 12.58
C SER A 75 -3.12 1.61 13.81
N PHE A 76 -3.92 2.66 13.83
CA PHE A 76 -4.03 3.58 14.97
C PHE A 76 -5.40 3.46 15.62
N GLU A 77 -5.41 3.48 16.95
CA GLU A 77 -6.64 3.68 17.70
C GLU A 77 -7.25 5.03 17.32
N LEU A 78 -8.58 5.10 17.21
CA LEU A 78 -9.28 6.32 16.85
C LEU A 78 -10.11 6.84 18.01
N ASN A 79 -9.99 8.14 18.27
CA ASN A 79 -10.89 8.85 19.17
C ASN A 79 -12.19 9.18 18.41
N HIS A 80 -13.16 8.27 18.47
CA HIS A 80 -14.43 8.41 17.74
C HIS A 80 -15.15 9.74 18.05
N SER A 81 -15.16 10.17 19.31
CA SER A 81 -15.81 11.44 19.71
C SER A 81 -15.15 12.66 19.07
N PHE A 82 -13.82 12.67 18.94
CA PHE A 82 -13.12 13.72 18.20
C PHE A 82 -13.53 13.72 16.73
N TRP A 83 -13.54 12.56 16.08
CA TRP A 83 -13.87 12.46 14.65
C TRP A 83 -15.33 12.84 14.37
N ASP A 84 -16.25 12.56 15.30
CA ASP A 84 -17.66 12.99 15.22
C ASP A 84 -17.72 14.52 15.19
N GLN A 85 -17.07 15.17 16.16
CA GLN A 85 -17.00 16.62 16.26
C GLN A 85 -16.28 17.26 15.07
N PHE A 86 -15.23 16.61 14.55
CA PHE A 86 -14.53 17.08 13.35
C PHE A 86 -15.47 17.06 12.14
N ASN A 87 -16.27 16.01 11.95
CA ASN A 87 -17.24 15.96 10.87
C ASN A 87 -18.35 16.99 11.01
N GLU A 88 -18.84 17.25 12.22
CA GLU A 88 -19.80 18.33 12.45
C GLU A 88 -19.24 19.71 12.05
N ARG A 89 -17.94 19.96 12.32
CA ARG A 89 -17.24 21.17 11.88
C ARG A 89 -17.11 21.23 10.35
N LEU A 90 -16.76 20.12 9.70
CA LEU A 90 -16.69 20.04 8.24
C LEU A 90 -18.05 20.33 7.60
N GLU A 91 -19.12 19.72 8.11
CA GLU A 91 -20.49 20.00 7.66
C GLU A 91 -20.87 21.46 7.84
N SER A 92 -20.51 22.05 8.98
CA SER A 92 -20.79 23.46 9.26
C SER A 92 -20.08 24.39 8.27
N ALA A 93 -18.82 24.09 7.94
CA ALA A 93 -18.05 24.85 6.95
C ALA A 93 -18.65 24.73 5.54
N LEU A 94 -19.12 23.54 5.16
CA LEU A 94 -19.81 23.30 3.89
C LEU A 94 -21.12 24.09 3.80
N LYS A 95 -21.96 24.01 4.85
CA LYS A 95 -23.24 24.73 4.96
C LYS A 95 -23.03 26.25 4.88
N ALA A 96 -22.03 26.79 5.59
CA ALA A 96 -21.71 28.22 5.57
C ALA A 96 -21.31 28.75 4.18
N ASN A 97 -20.76 27.87 3.33
CA ASN A 97 -20.36 28.19 1.96
C ASN A 97 -21.40 27.77 0.91
N HIS A 98 -22.61 27.41 1.36
CA HIS A 98 -23.72 26.95 0.51
C HIS A 98 -23.39 25.73 -0.35
N VAL A 99 -22.37 24.93 0.01
CA VAL A 99 -21.99 23.73 -0.75
C VAL A 99 -22.86 22.58 -0.25
N ASN A 100 -23.81 22.13 -1.06
CA ASN A 100 -24.75 21.08 -0.68
C ASN A 100 -24.17 19.69 -0.96
N VAL A 101 -23.24 19.26 -0.13
CA VAL A 101 -22.48 18.04 -0.36
C VAL A 101 -22.68 17.12 0.82
N GLY A 102 -23.53 16.13 0.59
CA GLY A 102 -23.88 15.12 1.57
C GLY A 102 -22.68 14.32 2.07
N VAL A 103 -23.02 13.23 2.75
CA VAL A 103 -22.18 12.21 3.41
C VAL A 103 -20.77 11.97 2.80
N ARG A 104 -20.57 12.13 1.48
CA ARG A 104 -19.31 11.88 0.74
C ARG A 104 -18.04 12.59 1.23
N TYR A 105 -18.13 13.74 1.91
CA TYR A 105 -16.94 14.47 2.42
C TYR A 105 -16.74 14.33 3.92
N GLN A 106 -17.65 13.63 4.61
CA GLN A 106 -17.45 13.25 6.00
C GLN A 106 -16.35 12.18 6.06
N THR A 107 -15.53 12.27 7.09
CA THR A 107 -14.42 11.34 7.33
C THR A 107 -14.86 9.99 7.91
N GLN A 108 -16.11 9.89 8.40
CA GLN A 108 -16.62 8.73 9.15
C GLN A 108 -17.66 7.87 8.43
N SER A 109 -18.14 8.24 7.24
CA SER A 109 -19.23 7.51 6.57
C SER A 109 -18.92 6.03 6.32
N ALA A 110 -17.62 5.71 6.26
CA ALA A 110 -17.01 4.51 6.80
C ALA A 110 -15.61 4.96 7.22
N ILE A 111 -15.07 4.53 8.36
CA ILE A 111 -13.70 4.89 8.78
C ILE A 111 -12.75 4.65 7.59
N HIS A 112 -12.28 5.73 6.97
CA HIS A 112 -11.51 5.61 5.74
C HIS A 112 -10.22 4.83 6.06
N PRO A 113 -9.83 3.80 5.30
CA PRO A 113 -8.66 2.99 5.61
C PRO A 113 -7.39 3.81 5.83
N GLU A 114 -7.22 4.90 5.07
CA GLU A 114 -6.11 5.85 5.25
C GLU A 114 -6.09 6.58 6.60
N ILE A 115 -7.23 6.75 7.27
CA ILE A 115 -7.27 7.29 8.63
C ILE A 115 -6.72 6.25 9.60
N LEU A 116 -7.08 4.97 9.45
CA LEU A 116 -6.53 3.91 10.30
C LEU A 116 -5.02 3.76 10.18
N LYS A 117 -4.44 4.13 9.04
CA LYS A 117 -2.98 4.16 8.82
C LYS A 117 -2.26 5.30 9.57
N GLY A 118 -2.99 6.19 10.25
CA GLY A 118 -2.46 7.21 11.14
C GLY A 118 -2.54 8.64 10.61
N ALA A 119 -2.04 9.57 11.43
CA ALA A 119 -2.16 11.02 11.20
C ALA A 119 -1.59 11.49 9.86
N ILE A 120 -0.56 10.81 9.35
CA ILE A 120 0.15 11.16 8.13
C ILE A 120 -0.70 10.84 6.90
N SER A 121 -1.15 9.59 6.80
CA SER A 121 -2.03 9.13 5.73
C SER A 121 -3.37 9.88 5.75
N ALA A 122 -3.90 10.13 6.96
CA ALA A 122 -5.06 11.00 7.15
C ALA A 122 -4.80 12.44 6.65
N ARG A 123 -3.66 13.06 6.99
CA ARG A 123 -3.29 14.40 6.50
C ARG A 123 -3.27 14.43 4.97
N ASN A 124 -2.62 13.45 4.33
CA ASN A 124 -2.50 13.40 2.87
C ASN A 124 -3.87 13.25 2.19
N LEU A 125 -4.77 12.44 2.76
CA LEU A 125 -6.17 12.35 2.32
C LEU A 125 -6.89 13.69 2.47
N LEU A 126 -6.76 14.32 3.64
CA LEU A 126 -7.49 15.54 4.01
C LEU A 126 -6.99 16.79 3.29
N MET A 127 -5.73 16.81 2.85
CA MET A 127 -5.15 17.91 2.04
C MET A 127 -5.96 18.20 0.77
N ASN A 128 -6.56 17.18 0.17
CA ASN A 128 -7.36 17.32 -1.04
C ASN A 128 -8.87 17.49 -0.75
N ASN A 129 -9.30 17.31 0.51
CA ASN A 129 -10.71 17.37 0.87
C ASN A 129 -11.23 18.83 0.87
N PRO A 130 -12.25 19.17 0.06
CA PRO A 130 -12.75 20.54 -0.04
C PRO A 130 -13.39 21.04 1.27
N ALA A 131 -14.02 20.17 2.06
CA ALA A 131 -14.57 20.55 3.36
C ALA A 131 -13.46 20.98 4.34
N VAL A 132 -12.32 20.29 4.31
CA VAL A 132 -11.15 20.61 5.15
C VAL A 132 -10.54 21.95 4.74
N LYS A 133 -10.44 22.21 3.43
CA LYS A 133 -10.00 23.51 2.88
C LYS A 133 -10.92 24.64 3.36
N LEU A 134 -12.23 24.46 3.29
CA LEU A 134 -13.18 25.48 3.75
C LEU A 134 -13.11 25.71 5.26
N LEU A 135 -12.96 24.62 6.04
CA LEU A 135 -12.77 24.72 7.48
C LEU A 135 -11.47 25.47 7.82
N TYR A 136 -10.38 25.25 7.07
CA TYR A 136 -9.14 26.02 7.24
C TYR A 136 -9.34 27.51 6.98
N LEU A 137 -10.01 27.88 5.89
CA LEU A 137 -10.30 29.29 5.59
C LEU A 137 -11.12 29.92 6.71
N GLN A 138 -12.14 29.21 7.21
CA GLN A 138 -12.97 29.64 8.33
C GLN A 138 -12.14 29.84 9.62
N ASP A 139 -11.36 28.84 10.03
CA ASP A 139 -10.52 28.90 11.25
C ASP A 139 -9.45 30.00 11.17
N LYS A 140 -8.95 30.30 9.97
CA LYS A 140 -7.97 31.37 9.73
C LYS A 140 -8.61 32.74 9.46
N ASN A 141 -9.93 32.85 9.49
CA ASN A 141 -10.68 34.05 9.12
C ASN A 141 -10.32 34.59 7.73
N ILE A 142 -10.02 33.69 6.79
CA ILE A 142 -9.76 34.01 5.39
C ILE A 142 -11.12 33.91 4.66
N PRO A 143 -11.58 34.98 3.98
CA PRO A 143 -12.81 34.91 3.20
C PRO A 143 -12.69 33.87 2.09
N ASN A 144 -13.73 33.07 1.88
CA ASN A 144 -13.79 32.16 0.73
C ASN A 144 -14.00 32.96 -0.57
N PRO A 145 -13.04 32.97 -1.50
CA PRO A 145 -13.17 33.72 -2.75
C PRO A 145 -14.00 32.97 -3.81
N CYS A 146 -14.21 31.66 -3.62
CA CYS A 146 -14.91 30.82 -4.58
C CYS A 146 -16.41 30.91 -4.32
N LYS A 147 -17.20 31.19 -5.37
CA LYS A 147 -18.67 31.17 -5.27
C LYS A 147 -19.21 29.93 -5.98
N PRO A 148 -20.15 29.21 -5.36
CA PRO A 148 -20.87 28.15 -6.06
C PRO A 148 -21.55 28.73 -7.29
N ASN A 149 -21.27 28.19 -8.47
CA ASN A 149 -22.02 28.55 -9.68
C ASN A 149 -23.31 27.74 -9.69
N GLU A 150 -24.45 28.44 -9.61
CA GLU A 150 -25.75 27.80 -9.77
C GLU A 150 -25.93 27.37 -11.23
N ILE A 151 -26.07 26.07 -11.46
CA ILE A 151 -26.50 25.55 -12.74
C ILE A 151 -28.03 25.58 -12.73
N PRO A 152 -28.67 26.27 -13.71
CA PRO A 152 -30.10 26.16 -13.91
C PRO A 152 -30.46 24.68 -14.10
N LYS A 153 -31.35 24.14 -13.27
CA LYS A 153 -31.83 22.76 -13.47
C LYS A 153 -32.39 22.65 -14.89
N GLU A 154 -31.89 21.69 -15.67
CA GLU A 154 -32.60 21.29 -16.89
C GLU A 154 -34.03 20.92 -16.48
N LYS A 155 -35.03 21.57 -17.08
CA LYS A 155 -36.43 21.17 -16.91
C LYS A 155 -36.61 19.81 -17.56
N ARG A 156 -36.40 18.74 -16.79
CA ARG A 156 -36.87 17.42 -17.14
C ARG A 156 -38.33 17.30 -16.72
N VAL A 157 -39.15 16.64 -17.53
CA VAL A 157 -40.47 16.19 -17.06
C VAL A 157 -40.19 15.07 -16.05
N PRO A 158 -40.48 15.25 -14.75
CA PRO A 158 -40.22 14.23 -13.76
C PRO A 158 -41.10 13.02 -14.09
N PHE A 159 -40.50 11.84 -13.94
CA PHE A 159 -41.15 10.56 -14.11
C PHE A 159 -42.18 10.31 -13.00
N LEU A 160 -41.90 10.68 -11.76
CA LEU A 160 -42.89 10.75 -10.67
C LEU A 160 -43.48 12.16 -10.52
N SER A 161 -44.77 12.25 -10.17
CA SER A 161 -45.35 13.52 -9.73
C SER A 161 -44.81 13.93 -8.35
N ASP A 162 -44.81 15.23 -8.06
CA ASP A 162 -44.42 15.75 -6.75
C ASP A 162 -45.28 15.14 -5.63
N GLU A 163 -46.58 14.92 -5.88
CA GLU A 163 -47.50 14.24 -4.95
C GLU A 163 -47.07 12.79 -4.69
N SER A 164 -46.61 12.07 -5.72
CA SER A 164 -46.12 10.69 -5.59
C SER A 164 -44.83 10.64 -4.77
N ILE A 165 -43.90 11.56 -5.01
CA ILE A 165 -42.64 11.66 -4.26
C ILE A 165 -42.92 12.00 -2.79
N ASP A 166 -43.80 12.98 -2.53
CA ASP A 166 -44.23 13.33 -1.18
C ASP A 166 -44.87 12.13 -0.46
N ALA A 167 -45.65 11.33 -1.19
CA ALA A 167 -46.31 10.17 -0.63
C ALA A 167 -45.33 9.04 -0.25
N ILE A 168 -44.27 8.86 -1.05
CA ILE A 168 -43.17 7.92 -0.74
C ILE A 168 -42.44 8.39 0.52
N MET A 169 -42.10 9.67 0.62
CA MET A 169 -41.39 10.24 1.78
C MET A 169 -42.17 10.11 3.08
N ARG A 170 -43.50 10.30 3.02
CA ARG A 170 -44.39 10.23 4.19
C ARG A 170 -44.90 8.82 4.47
N ASN A 171 -44.47 7.81 3.71
CA ASN A 171 -44.97 6.43 3.76
C ASN A 171 -46.50 6.30 3.57
N ASN A 172 -47.16 7.23 2.86
CA ASN A 172 -48.61 7.24 2.66
C ASN A 172 -49.02 7.06 1.19
N VAL A 173 -48.19 6.39 0.38
CA VAL A 173 -48.45 6.07 -1.04
C VAL A 173 -49.82 5.39 -1.29
N LEU A 174 -50.36 4.66 -0.31
CA LEU A 174 -51.69 4.04 -0.42
C LEU A 174 -52.84 5.05 -0.58
N GLU A 175 -52.64 6.28 -0.12
CA GLU A 175 -53.61 7.39 -0.15
C GLU A 175 -53.66 8.13 -1.50
N LEU A 176 -52.74 7.82 -2.42
CA LEU A 176 -52.79 8.36 -3.79
C LEU A 176 -54.08 7.90 -4.52
N PRO A 177 -54.60 8.64 -5.51
CA PRO A 177 -55.77 8.22 -6.30
C PRO A 177 -55.55 6.88 -7.01
N GLU A 178 -56.57 6.02 -7.13
CA GLU A 178 -56.43 4.70 -7.78
C GLU A 178 -56.13 4.77 -9.28
N ASP A 179 -56.50 5.88 -9.92
CA ASP A 179 -56.26 6.19 -11.33
C ASP A 179 -54.89 6.85 -11.58
N ASP A 180 -54.08 7.08 -10.53
CA ASP A 180 -52.73 7.61 -10.68
C ASP A 180 -51.78 6.53 -11.18
N ALA A 181 -51.32 6.69 -12.43
CA ALA A 181 -50.35 5.79 -13.07
C ALA A 181 -49.03 5.66 -12.27
N ASN A 182 -48.68 6.65 -11.43
CA ASN A 182 -47.49 6.64 -10.59
C ASN A 182 -47.70 5.93 -9.23
N LYS A 183 -48.95 5.64 -8.82
CA LYS A 183 -49.27 5.04 -7.52
C LYS A 183 -48.67 3.63 -7.37
N GLU A 184 -48.82 2.77 -8.37
CA GLU A 184 -48.28 1.41 -8.31
C GLU A 184 -46.75 1.41 -8.27
N ILE A 185 -46.10 2.22 -9.11
CA ILE A 185 -44.64 2.35 -9.12
C ILE A 185 -44.13 2.88 -7.77
N SER A 186 -44.83 3.86 -7.20
CA SER A 186 -44.51 4.43 -5.88
C SER A 186 -44.67 3.40 -4.75
N LYS A 187 -45.64 2.48 -4.82
CA LYS A 187 -45.83 1.41 -3.82
C LYS A 187 -44.63 0.45 -3.83
N PHE A 188 -44.17 0.06 -5.02
CA PHE A 188 -43.01 -0.82 -5.17
C PHE A 188 -41.71 -0.17 -4.70
N LEU A 189 -41.51 1.12 -5.01
CA LEU A 189 -40.32 1.85 -4.57
C LEU A 189 -40.30 2.05 -3.06
N LEU A 190 -41.45 2.34 -2.44
CA LEU A 190 -41.60 2.39 -0.98
C LEU A 190 -41.26 1.04 -0.33
N ALA A 191 -41.73 -0.07 -0.91
CA ALA A 191 -41.43 -1.41 -0.42
C ALA A 191 -39.93 -1.76 -0.51
N ASP A 192 -39.25 -1.39 -1.61
CA ASP A 192 -37.79 -1.54 -1.77
C ASP A 192 -37.01 -0.72 -0.72
N ILE A 193 -37.40 0.53 -0.50
CA ILE A 193 -36.79 1.41 0.51
C ILE A 193 -36.98 0.84 1.91
N GLN A 194 -38.21 0.44 2.27
CA GLN A 194 -38.52 -0.15 3.58
C GLN A 194 -37.77 -1.46 3.81
N LEU A 195 -37.61 -2.28 2.77
CA LEU A 195 -36.85 -3.53 2.85
C LEU A 195 -35.36 -3.25 3.06
N LYS A 196 -34.77 -2.32 2.31
CA LYS A 196 -33.36 -1.92 2.48
C LYS A 196 -33.11 -1.28 3.84
N MET A 197 -34.01 -0.43 4.32
CA MET A 197 -33.95 0.13 5.67
C MET A 197 -34.01 -0.98 6.73
N LYS A 198 -34.84 -1.99 6.53
CA LYS A 198 -34.92 -3.16 7.42
C LYS A 198 -33.65 -4.02 7.41
N ILE A 199 -32.98 -4.13 6.25
CA ILE A 199 -31.67 -4.79 6.11
C ILE A 199 -30.55 -3.96 6.77
N LEU A 200 -30.57 -2.63 6.59
CA LEU A 200 -29.59 -1.71 7.15
C LEU A 200 -29.74 -1.52 8.67
N SER A 201 -30.95 -1.69 9.22
CA SER A 201 -31.25 -1.55 10.65
C SER A 201 -31.15 -2.86 11.44
N SER A 202 -31.05 -4.02 10.77
CA SER A 202 -30.81 -5.29 11.45
C SER A 202 -29.33 -5.51 11.73
N LYS A 203 -28.93 -5.53 13.01
CA LYS A 203 -27.60 -5.99 13.44
C LYS A 203 -27.43 -7.52 13.44
N ASP A 204 -28.50 -8.26 13.14
CA ASP A 204 -28.53 -9.73 13.15
C ASP A 204 -28.32 -10.33 11.76
N THR A 205 -27.24 -11.09 11.61
CA THR A 205 -26.89 -11.89 10.42
C THR A 205 -27.91 -12.99 10.09
N ASP A 206 -28.82 -13.31 11.01
CA ASP A 206 -29.79 -14.41 10.85
C ASP A 206 -31.03 -14.04 9.99
N ILE A 207 -31.25 -12.75 9.72
CA ILE A 207 -32.38 -12.28 8.89
C ILE A 207 -32.16 -12.58 7.40
N GLN A 208 -30.91 -12.75 6.94
CA GLN A 208 -30.60 -13.09 5.54
C GLN A 208 -31.18 -14.45 5.09
N ASN A 209 -31.54 -15.34 6.03
CA ASN A 209 -32.10 -16.66 5.73
C ASN A 209 -33.61 -16.81 5.93
N SER A 210 -34.34 -15.75 6.28
CA SER A 210 -35.78 -15.89 6.48
C SER A 210 -36.50 -16.22 5.16
N ARG A 211 -37.09 -17.41 5.10
CA ARG A 211 -37.91 -17.92 3.98
C ARG A 211 -38.97 -16.90 3.51
N LYS A 212 -39.43 -16.05 4.42
CA LYS A 212 -40.38 -14.95 4.18
C LYS A 212 -39.79 -13.83 3.32
N ILE A 213 -38.54 -13.40 3.56
CA ILE A 213 -37.83 -12.41 2.73
C ILE A 213 -37.54 -12.98 1.33
N ARG A 214 -37.14 -14.25 1.22
CA ARG A 214 -36.95 -14.90 -0.11
C ARG A 214 -38.25 -15.00 -0.92
N ILE A 215 -39.39 -15.17 -0.27
CA ILE A 215 -40.71 -15.19 -0.94
C ILE A 215 -41.09 -13.79 -1.43
N GLU A 216 -40.88 -12.75 -0.63
CA GLU A 216 -41.12 -11.36 -1.05
C GLU A 216 -40.15 -10.92 -2.17
N LEU A 217 -38.86 -11.33 -2.10
CA LEU A 217 -37.90 -11.14 -3.20
C LEU A 217 -38.33 -11.88 -4.47
N LYS A 218 -38.87 -13.10 -4.37
CA LYS A 218 -39.40 -13.83 -5.52
C LYS A 218 -40.64 -13.16 -6.13
N LYS A 219 -41.52 -12.58 -5.31
CA LYS A 219 -42.67 -11.81 -5.82
C LYS A 219 -42.24 -10.52 -6.50
N LEU A 220 -41.27 -9.80 -5.91
CA LEU A 220 -40.69 -8.58 -6.48
C LEU A 220 -39.96 -8.89 -7.81
N ASN A 221 -39.14 -9.93 -7.85
CA ASN A 221 -38.46 -10.38 -9.08
C ASN A 221 -39.45 -10.89 -10.13
N ALA A 222 -40.47 -11.65 -9.77
CA ALA A 222 -41.50 -12.08 -10.71
C ALA A 222 -42.29 -10.89 -11.29
N TYR A 223 -42.47 -9.81 -10.53
CA TYR A 223 -43.08 -8.58 -11.03
C TYR A 223 -42.14 -7.80 -11.98
N ILE A 224 -40.84 -7.75 -11.66
CA ILE A 224 -39.78 -7.20 -12.53
C ILE A 224 -39.67 -8.00 -13.85
N GLU A 225 -39.75 -9.33 -13.78
CA GLU A 225 -39.76 -10.23 -14.95
C GLU A 225 -41.03 -10.06 -15.81
N ASN A 226 -42.19 -9.82 -15.18
CA ASN A 226 -43.44 -9.51 -15.87
C ASN A 226 -43.53 -8.06 -16.40
N SER A 227 -42.53 -7.22 -16.12
CA SER A 227 -42.36 -5.89 -16.72
C SER A 227 -41.28 -5.88 -17.82
N MET A 228 -41.11 -7.02 -18.49
CA MET A 228 -40.45 -7.10 -19.79
C MET A 228 -41.46 -6.90 -20.93
N TYR A 229 -41.09 -6.09 -21.93
CA TYR A 229 -41.76 -6.10 -23.22
C TYR A 229 -40.76 -6.47 -24.32
N PHE A 230 -41.27 -6.98 -25.43
CA PHE A 230 -40.47 -7.37 -26.57
C PHE A 230 -40.60 -6.28 -27.64
N GLU A 231 -39.48 -5.71 -28.04
CA GLU A 231 -39.38 -4.79 -29.18
C GLU A 231 -38.42 -5.44 -30.20
N ASP A 232 -38.89 -5.67 -31.42
CA ASP A 232 -38.18 -6.40 -32.48
C ASP A 232 -37.62 -7.78 -32.05
N GLY A 233 -38.39 -8.52 -31.25
CA GLY A 233 -38.03 -9.87 -30.80
C GLY A 233 -36.91 -9.94 -29.77
N ASN A 234 -36.38 -8.79 -29.34
CA ASN A 234 -35.38 -8.71 -28.27
C ASN A 234 -36.08 -8.37 -26.94
N PRO A 235 -35.81 -9.12 -25.86
CA PRO A 235 -36.34 -8.78 -24.53
C PRO A 235 -35.75 -7.45 -24.07
N LYS A 236 -36.60 -6.44 -23.86
CA LYS A 236 -36.21 -5.16 -23.23
C LYS A 236 -36.85 -5.06 -21.85
N MET A 237 -36.08 -4.55 -20.89
CA MET A 237 -36.46 -4.44 -19.49
C MET A 237 -36.91 -2.99 -19.21
N TYR A 238 -38.01 -2.77 -18.49
CA TYR A 238 -38.42 -1.43 -17.99
C TYR A 238 -37.49 -0.88 -16.87
N VAL A 239 -36.20 -1.21 -16.88
CA VAL A 239 -35.18 -0.76 -15.90
C VAL A 239 -35.11 0.77 -15.82
N SER A 240 -35.40 1.47 -16.92
CA SER A 240 -35.39 2.94 -16.95
C SER A 240 -36.43 3.58 -16.03
N TYR A 241 -37.55 2.93 -15.70
CA TYR A 241 -38.63 3.54 -14.93
C TYR A 241 -38.25 3.67 -13.44
N PHE A 242 -37.65 2.63 -12.86
CA PHE A 242 -37.15 2.67 -11.48
C PHE A 242 -35.93 3.58 -11.32
N ASP A 243 -35.02 3.59 -12.30
CA ASP A 243 -33.85 4.46 -12.25
C ASP A 243 -34.24 5.93 -12.46
N ASN A 244 -35.23 6.21 -13.31
CA ASN A 244 -35.80 7.56 -13.43
C ASN A 244 -36.53 7.99 -12.15
N ALA A 245 -37.35 7.11 -11.54
CA ALA A 245 -38.03 7.39 -10.28
C ALA A 245 -37.05 7.64 -9.12
N LYS A 246 -35.98 6.84 -9.01
CA LYS A 246 -34.90 7.08 -8.02
C LYS A 246 -34.18 8.39 -8.28
N LYS A 247 -33.92 8.72 -9.55
CA LYS A 247 -33.30 9.97 -9.95
C LYS A 247 -34.18 11.16 -9.56
N ASP A 248 -35.48 11.09 -9.78
CA ASP A 248 -36.43 12.15 -9.39
C ASP A 248 -36.50 12.31 -7.87
N ILE A 249 -36.54 11.22 -7.10
CA ILE A 249 -36.50 11.26 -5.62
C ILE A 249 -35.21 11.93 -5.14
N ASN A 250 -34.06 11.57 -5.71
CA ASN A 250 -32.78 12.17 -5.37
C ASN A 250 -32.77 13.67 -5.74
N GLU A 251 -33.27 14.04 -6.93
CA GLU A 251 -33.37 15.43 -7.37
C GLU A 251 -34.35 16.27 -6.53
N TYR A 252 -35.44 15.66 -6.05
CA TYR A 252 -36.42 16.25 -5.13
C TYR A 252 -35.83 16.48 -3.74
N LEU A 253 -35.07 15.52 -3.20
CA LEU A 253 -34.36 15.65 -1.93
C LEU A 253 -33.31 16.77 -1.95
N VAL A 254 -32.75 17.08 -3.11
CA VAL A 254 -31.63 18.02 -3.23
C VAL A 254 -32.03 19.49 -2.99
N ARG A 255 -33.30 19.91 -3.13
CA ARG A 255 -33.94 21.26 -2.88
C ARG A 255 -33.09 22.57 -2.89
N THR A 256 -31.89 22.56 -3.45
CA THR A 256 -30.95 23.68 -3.56
C THR A 256 -30.49 23.70 -5.03
N PRO A 257 -30.21 24.85 -5.65
CA PRO A 257 -29.64 24.91 -7.00
C PRO A 257 -28.47 23.93 -7.14
N SER A 258 -28.42 23.24 -8.29
CA SER A 258 -27.35 22.31 -8.61
C SER A 258 -26.07 23.12 -8.77
N ILE A 259 -25.24 23.16 -7.74
CA ILE A 259 -23.94 23.82 -7.83
C ILE A 259 -23.08 23.00 -8.79
N ASP A 260 -22.31 23.66 -9.65
CA ASP A 260 -21.21 23.01 -10.35
C ASP A 260 -20.11 22.65 -9.33
N GLU A 261 -20.32 21.54 -8.61
CA GLU A 261 -19.43 21.10 -7.54
C GLU A 261 -18.03 20.80 -8.06
N SER A 262 -17.92 20.26 -9.27
CA SER A 262 -16.63 19.94 -9.88
C SER A 262 -15.84 21.21 -10.17
N LYS A 263 -16.49 22.22 -10.75
CA LYS A 263 -15.87 23.53 -10.97
C LYS A 263 -15.53 24.23 -9.66
N TYR A 264 -16.43 24.20 -8.67
CA TYR A 264 -16.19 24.83 -7.37
C TYR A 264 -14.98 24.19 -6.65
N VAL A 265 -14.87 22.86 -6.68
CA VAL A 265 -13.71 22.14 -6.11
C VAL A 265 -12.42 22.50 -6.85
N SER A 266 -12.46 22.57 -8.18
CA SER A 266 -11.32 22.99 -9.01
C SER A 266 -10.88 24.44 -8.72
N ASP A 267 -11.81 25.38 -8.62
CA ASP A 267 -11.54 26.78 -8.31
C ASP A 267 -10.91 26.92 -6.90
N LEU A 268 -11.43 26.16 -5.93
CA LEU A 268 -10.90 26.12 -4.57
C LEU A 268 -9.48 25.51 -4.52
N GLU A 269 -9.21 24.47 -5.32
CA GLU A 269 -7.89 23.88 -5.48
C GLU A 269 -6.88 24.86 -6.05
N GLU A 270 -7.25 25.55 -7.13
CA GLU A 270 -6.40 26.57 -7.76
C GLU A 270 -6.11 27.73 -6.80
N TYR A 271 -7.12 28.17 -6.03
CA TYR A 271 -6.93 29.20 -5.02
C TYR A 271 -5.90 28.77 -3.96
N PHE A 272 -6.03 27.56 -3.40
CA PHE A 272 -5.10 27.04 -2.39
C PHE A 272 -3.68 26.95 -2.94
N LYS A 273 -3.52 26.45 -4.17
CA LYS A 273 -2.21 26.33 -4.83
C LYS A 273 -1.50 27.69 -4.95
N ASN A 274 -2.25 28.75 -5.22
CA ASN A 274 -1.68 30.07 -5.50
C ASN A 274 -1.57 30.98 -4.27
N ASN A 275 -2.39 30.79 -3.23
CA ASN A 275 -2.55 31.76 -2.13
C ASN A 275 -2.28 31.20 -0.74
N VAL A 276 -2.30 29.88 -0.55
CA VAL A 276 -2.09 29.25 0.75
C VAL A 276 -0.76 28.51 0.73
N PRO A 277 0.24 28.93 1.54
CA PRO A 277 1.49 28.20 1.65
C PRO A 277 1.22 26.76 2.09
N ARG A 278 1.64 25.78 1.26
CA ARG A 278 1.38 24.34 1.49
C ARG A 278 1.77 23.90 2.90
N ALA A 279 2.96 24.28 3.36
CA ALA A 279 3.45 23.94 4.70
C ALA A 279 2.56 24.50 5.84
N ALA A 280 1.95 25.67 5.66
CA ALA A 280 1.07 26.25 6.66
C ALA A 280 -0.27 25.51 6.75
N PHE A 281 -0.78 25.01 5.62
CA PHE A 281 -1.99 24.20 5.58
C PHE A 281 -1.74 22.79 6.13
N GLU A 282 -0.68 22.12 5.68
CA GLU A 282 -0.27 20.80 6.18
C GLU A 282 -0.06 20.81 7.70
N GLY A 283 0.67 21.80 8.22
CA GLY A 283 0.90 21.95 9.66
C GLY A 283 -0.39 22.21 10.44
N TRP A 284 -1.34 22.94 9.87
CA TRP A 284 -2.66 23.12 10.49
C TRP A 284 -3.47 21.82 10.50
N ILE A 285 -3.47 21.04 9.41
CA ILE A 285 -4.18 19.76 9.37
C ILE A 285 -3.60 18.83 10.42
N SER A 286 -2.27 18.63 10.43
CA SER A 286 -1.58 17.76 11.39
C SER A 286 -1.99 18.08 12.83
N LYS A 287 -1.90 19.36 13.23
CA LYS A 287 -2.26 19.79 14.58
C LYS A 287 -3.75 19.64 14.88
N THR A 288 -4.61 19.82 13.88
CA THR A 288 -6.06 19.74 14.05
C THR A 288 -6.51 18.31 14.30
N ILE A 289 -5.94 17.33 13.60
CA ILE A 289 -6.36 15.92 13.65
C ILE A 289 -5.60 15.09 14.68
N GLU A 290 -4.47 15.58 15.20
CA GLU A 290 -3.65 14.90 16.21
C GLU A 290 -4.46 14.32 17.39
N PRO A 291 -5.44 15.04 17.99
CA PRO A 291 -6.26 14.49 19.08
C PRO A 291 -7.20 13.35 18.67
N GLY A 292 -7.35 13.11 17.37
CA GLY A 292 -8.15 12.04 16.78
C GLY A 292 -7.48 10.67 16.81
N PHE A 293 -6.18 10.61 17.09
CA PHE A 293 -5.38 9.39 17.09
C PHE A 293 -4.95 8.99 18.50
N GLY A 294 -5.11 7.70 18.80
CA GLY A 294 -4.56 7.04 19.97
C GLY A 294 -3.27 6.30 19.62
N LYS A 295 -3.01 5.19 20.32
CA LYS A 295 -1.77 4.43 20.13
C LYS A 295 -1.77 3.70 18.78
N ALA A 296 -0.58 3.61 18.18
CA ALA A 296 -0.34 2.69 17.08
C ALA A 296 -0.33 1.25 17.61
N PHE A 297 -0.97 0.33 16.88
CA PHE A 297 -1.05 -1.08 17.21
C PHE A 297 -0.96 -1.93 15.94
N PHE A 298 -0.59 -3.20 16.08
CA PHE A 298 -0.67 -4.20 15.03
C PHE A 298 -1.32 -5.47 15.57
N LEU A 299 -1.81 -6.31 14.67
CA LEU A 299 -2.34 -7.62 15.01
C LEU A 299 -1.23 -8.66 14.90
N LYS A 300 -0.98 -9.38 15.99
CA LYS A 300 -0.07 -10.54 16.02
C LYS A 300 -0.89 -11.82 16.16
N THR A 301 -0.35 -12.95 15.71
CA THR A 301 -0.92 -14.26 16.01
C THR A 301 -0.88 -14.52 17.52
N SER A 302 -2.03 -14.87 18.10
CA SER A 302 -2.20 -15.25 19.51
C SER A 302 -1.24 -16.40 19.87
N GLU A 303 -0.67 -16.32 21.07
CA GLU A 303 0.11 -17.43 21.66
C GLU A 303 -0.79 -18.38 22.49
N HIS A 304 -2.06 -18.01 22.70
CA HIS A 304 -3.03 -18.74 23.51
C HIS A 304 -4.06 -19.45 22.63
N ASP A 305 -4.45 -20.66 23.05
CA ASP A 305 -5.59 -21.37 22.47
C ASP A 305 -6.88 -20.57 22.72
N VAL A 306 -7.76 -20.55 21.72
CA VAL A 306 -9.05 -19.87 21.80
C VAL A 306 -9.97 -20.63 22.75
N ASP A 307 -10.38 -19.99 23.84
CA ASP A 307 -11.39 -20.54 24.75
C ASP A 307 -12.79 -20.27 24.18
N TYR A 308 -13.32 -21.23 23.42
CA TYR A 308 -14.65 -21.17 22.81
C TYR A 308 -15.80 -21.26 23.84
N GLU A 309 -15.54 -21.51 25.12
CA GLU A 309 -16.57 -21.61 26.17
C GLU A 309 -16.80 -20.28 26.92
N LYS A 310 -15.99 -19.26 26.66
CA LYS A 310 -16.16 -17.91 27.24
C LYS A 310 -17.42 -17.24 26.66
N GLU A 311 -18.27 -16.68 27.54
CA GLU A 311 -19.55 -16.06 27.14
C GLU A 311 -19.36 -14.78 26.28
N ASP A 312 -18.26 -14.04 26.49
CA ASP A 312 -17.91 -12.81 25.76
C ASP A 312 -16.54 -12.96 25.07
N ILE A 313 -16.48 -13.71 23.96
CA ILE A 313 -15.28 -13.80 23.10
C ILE A 313 -15.34 -12.70 22.06
N SER A 314 -14.27 -11.93 21.93
CA SER A 314 -14.18 -10.90 20.88
C SER A 314 -13.94 -11.53 19.49
N PRO A 315 -14.37 -10.90 18.38
CA PRO A 315 -14.03 -11.40 17.04
C PRO A 315 -12.53 -11.64 16.84
N ASP A 316 -11.68 -10.75 17.37
CA ASP A 316 -10.22 -10.86 17.29
C ASP A 316 -9.71 -12.15 17.99
N GLU A 317 -10.26 -12.47 19.16
CA GLU A 317 -9.97 -13.73 19.89
C GLU A 317 -10.45 -14.97 19.10
N ILE A 318 -11.61 -14.91 18.45
CA ILE A 318 -12.12 -16.02 17.60
C ILE A 318 -11.15 -16.31 16.44
N TYR A 319 -10.56 -15.27 15.85
CA TYR A 319 -9.60 -15.40 14.75
C TYR A 319 -8.17 -15.68 15.24
N GLY A 320 -7.94 -15.83 16.54
CA GLY A 320 -6.63 -16.12 17.12
C GLY A 320 -5.62 -14.99 16.90
N VAL A 321 -6.08 -13.74 16.93
CA VAL A 321 -5.21 -12.55 16.81
C VAL A 321 -5.31 -11.67 18.05
N GLU A 322 -4.17 -11.14 18.48
CA GLU A 322 -4.07 -10.23 19.63
C GLU A 322 -3.60 -8.86 19.15
N LYS A 323 -4.13 -7.79 19.76
CA LYS A 323 -3.64 -6.43 19.55
C LYS A 323 -2.38 -6.19 20.38
N GLU A 324 -1.32 -5.77 19.71
CA GLU A 324 -0.04 -5.40 20.34
C GLU A 324 0.28 -3.94 20.00
N THR A 325 0.82 -3.18 20.96
CA THR A 325 1.23 -1.80 20.68
C THR A 325 2.41 -1.80 19.71
N ALA A 326 2.36 -0.96 18.67
CA ALA A 326 3.38 -0.84 17.63
C ALA A 326 4.56 0.01 18.11
N THR A 327 5.38 -0.54 19.01
CA THR A 327 6.69 0.03 19.36
C THR A 327 7.79 -0.56 18.48
N LEU A 328 8.95 0.08 18.41
CA LEU A 328 10.11 -0.45 17.67
C LEU A 328 10.48 -1.86 18.12
N GLU A 329 10.48 -2.10 19.43
CA GLU A 329 10.83 -3.40 20.03
C GLU A 329 9.78 -4.47 19.72
N ASN A 330 8.49 -4.13 19.81
CA ASN A 330 7.41 -5.07 19.55
C ASN A 330 7.33 -5.45 18.07
N LEU A 331 7.48 -4.48 17.17
CA LEU A 331 7.54 -4.71 15.73
C LEU A 331 8.77 -5.55 15.36
N SER A 332 9.94 -5.22 15.90
CA SER A 332 11.16 -5.99 15.70
C SER A 332 11.02 -7.44 16.17
N LYS A 333 10.42 -7.65 17.36
CA LYS A 333 10.13 -8.98 17.89
C LYS A 333 9.19 -9.75 16.97
N GLU A 334 8.12 -9.13 16.48
CA GLU A 334 7.17 -9.80 15.59
C GLU A 334 7.79 -10.10 14.21
N MET A 335 8.59 -9.20 13.67
CA MET A 335 9.32 -9.41 12.41
C MET A 335 10.32 -10.56 12.53
N ASN A 336 10.98 -10.72 13.69
CA ASN A 336 11.83 -11.87 13.96
C ASN A 336 11.04 -13.19 14.20
N ARG A 337 9.80 -13.11 14.70
CA ARG A 337 8.93 -14.27 14.94
C ARG A 337 8.29 -14.79 13.67
N LYS A 338 7.77 -13.89 12.82
CA LYS A 338 7.25 -14.26 11.50
C LYS A 338 8.40 -14.82 10.71
N LEU A 339 8.44 -16.16 10.64
CA LEU A 339 9.37 -16.92 9.84
C LEU A 339 9.51 -16.22 8.50
N ILE A 340 10.78 -16.05 8.15
CA ILE A 340 11.25 -15.52 6.90
C ILE A 340 10.48 -16.14 5.73
N THR A 341 9.40 -15.48 5.29
CA THR A 341 8.74 -15.84 4.05
C THR A 341 9.57 -15.22 2.94
N CYS A 342 9.82 -15.99 1.88
CA CYS A 342 10.14 -15.37 0.61
C CYS A 342 8.83 -14.68 0.24
N ASP A 343 8.65 -13.42 0.67
CA ASP A 343 7.37 -12.69 0.62
C ASP A 343 6.93 -12.33 -0.81
N SER A 344 7.54 -13.03 -1.74
CA SER A 344 7.23 -13.09 -3.11
C SER A 344 7.04 -14.58 -3.45
N LEU A 345 5.82 -15.07 -3.21
CA LEU A 345 5.18 -15.96 -4.19
C LEU A 345 5.27 -15.37 -5.63
N PHE A 346 5.60 -14.08 -5.74
CA PHE A 346 5.96 -13.29 -6.94
C PHE A 346 7.45 -13.12 -7.25
N SER A 347 8.40 -13.71 -6.52
CA SER A 347 9.79 -13.73 -7.02
C SER A 347 9.80 -14.78 -8.09
N THR A 348 10.18 -14.39 -9.31
CA THR A 348 10.40 -15.32 -10.41
C THR A 348 11.22 -16.50 -9.90
N SER A 349 10.88 -17.72 -10.29
CA SER A 349 11.54 -18.96 -9.85
C SER A 349 13.07 -18.87 -9.80
N ILE A 350 13.68 -18.16 -10.77
CA ILE A 350 15.13 -17.95 -10.82
C ILE A 350 15.70 -17.20 -9.61
N VAL A 351 14.98 -16.24 -9.03
CA VAL A 351 15.46 -15.43 -7.90
C VAL A 351 15.49 -16.28 -6.63
N LYS A 352 14.52 -17.19 -6.46
CA LYS A 352 14.50 -18.15 -5.35
C LYS A 352 15.68 -19.12 -5.43
N ILE A 353 15.98 -19.61 -6.64
CA ILE A 353 17.13 -20.50 -6.88
C ILE A 353 18.44 -19.73 -6.65
N ALA A 354 18.54 -18.52 -7.20
CA ALA A 354 19.70 -17.67 -7.03
C ALA A 354 19.99 -17.45 -5.52
N ALA A 355 18.94 -17.21 -4.72
CA ALA A 355 19.06 -17.04 -3.27
C ALA A 355 19.58 -18.29 -2.55
N SER A 356 19.34 -19.50 -3.07
CA SER A 356 19.80 -20.74 -2.44
C SER A 356 21.25 -21.12 -2.78
N VAL A 357 21.80 -20.60 -3.88
CA VAL A 357 23.16 -20.93 -4.34
C VAL A 357 24.20 -19.87 -3.97
N LYS A 358 23.75 -18.65 -3.66
CA LYS A 358 24.61 -17.49 -3.43
C LYS A 358 25.29 -17.48 -2.05
N GLU A 359 26.51 -16.97 -2.04
CA GLU A 359 27.31 -16.78 -0.83
C GLU A 359 26.79 -15.60 0.00
N ARG A 360 26.99 -15.71 1.32
CA ARG A 360 26.71 -14.66 2.30
C ARG A 360 28.02 -13.95 2.61
N PHE A 361 27.99 -12.62 2.59
CA PHE A 361 29.14 -11.79 2.96
C PHE A 361 29.07 -11.42 4.45
N ASN A 362 30.12 -11.76 5.20
CA ASN A 362 30.22 -11.61 6.65
C ASN A 362 31.21 -10.49 7.04
N SER A 363 31.66 -9.69 6.08
CA SER A 363 32.53 -8.54 6.34
C SER A 363 32.42 -7.49 5.23
N LEU A 364 32.86 -6.26 5.54
CA LEU A 364 32.99 -5.21 4.52
C LEU A 364 34.03 -5.59 3.45
N GLU A 365 35.11 -6.26 3.83
CA GLU A 365 36.16 -6.72 2.89
C GLU A 365 35.60 -7.71 1.86
N GLU A 366 34.76 -8.66 2.29
CA GLU A 366 34.09 -9.58 1.38
C GLU A 366 33.16 -8.85 0.40
N ILE A 367 32.43 -7.84 0.87
CA ILE A 367 31.57 -7.01 0.01
C ILE A 367 32.44 -6.21 -0.99
N GLU A 368 33.54 -5.61 -0.53
CA GLU A 368 34.46 -4.85 -1.37
C GLU A 368 35.04 -5.70 -2.50
N ASN A 369 35.43 -6.95 -2.20
CA ASN A 369 35.94 -7.90 -3.19
C ASN A 369 34.92 -8.30 -4.27
N HIS A 370 33.63 -8.02 -4.04
CA HIS A 370 32.54 -8.36 -4.97
C HIS A 370 31.94 -7.14 -5.68
N ILE A 371 32.39 -5.90 -5.42
CA ILE A 371 31.83 -4.66 -5.99
C ILE A 371 31.71 -4.70 -7.53
N ASP A 372 32.60 -5.40 -8.23
CA ASP A 372 32.57 -5.50 -9.70
C ASP A 372 31.33 -6.24 -10.24
N GLN A 373 30.64 -7.04 -9.40
CA GLN A 373 29.37 -7.67 -9.72
C GLN A 373 28.20 -6.67 -9.73
N LEU A 374 28.36 -5.48 -9.14
CA LEU A 374 27.33 -4.44 -9.20
C LEU A 374 27.24 -3.87 -10.62
N LYS A 375 26.08 -3.91 -11.26
CA LYS A 375 25.78 -3.46 -12.63
C LYS A 375 24.53 -2.59 -12.65
N SER A 376 24.16 -2.04 -13.81
CA SER A 376 22.91 -1.28 -13.94
C SER A 376 21.68 -2.21 -13.87
N GLU A 377 20.52 -1.64 -13.56
CA GLU A 377 19.25 -2.38 -13.55
C GLU A 377 18.94 -3.05 -14.90
N ASP A 378 19.27 -2.38 -16.01
CA ASP A 378 19.09 -2.92 -17.36
C ASP A 378 19.98 -4.15 -17.61
N GLU A 379 21.25 -4.09 -17.20
CA GLU A 379 22.19 -5.22 -17.32
C GLU A 379 21.74 -6.42 -16.48
N VAL A 380 21.29 -6.17 -15.24
CA VAL A 380 20.79 -7.20 -14.33
C VAL A 380 19.51 -7.83 -14.88
N THR A 381 18.54 -7.01 -15.30
CA THR A 381 17.28 -7.48 -15.90
C THR A 381 17.52 -8.34 -17.14
N ALA A 382 18.41 -7.90 -18.04
CA ALA A 382 18.75 -8.66 -19.24
C ALA A 382 19.38 -10.03 -18.89
N TYR A 383 20.29 -10.04 -17.90
CA TYR A 383 20.93 -11.27 -17.43
C TYR A 383 19.92 -12.29 -16.88
N PHE A 384 19.05 -11.85 -15.96
CA PHE A 384 18.05 -12.73 -15.35
C PHE A 384 16.93 -13.14 -16.32
N THR A 385 16.61 -12.34 -17.33
CA THR A 385 15.66 -12.72 -18.39
C THR A 385 16.17 -13.91 -19.18
N ASN A 386 17.46 -13.93 -19.52
CA ASN A 386 18.07 -15.06 -20.22
C ASN A 386 18.05 -16.34 -19.36
N LEU A 387 18.47 -16.25 -18.09
CA LEU A 387 18.47 -17.38 -17.17
C LEU A 387 17.06 -17.91 -16.85
N ASN A 388 16.04 -17.05 -16.84
CA ASN A 388 14.64 -17.47 -16.72
C ASN A 388 14.20 -18.35 -17.91
N GLY A 389 14.65 -18.02 -19.13
CA GLY A 389 14.40 -18.85 -20.31
C GLY A 389 15.03 -20.24 -20.16
N GLU A 390 16.28 -20.29 -19.74
CA GLU A 390 17.01 -21.54 -19.51
C GLU A 390 16.36 -22.38 -18.39
N LEU A 391 16.01 -21.76 -17.26
CA LEU A 391 15.29 -22.43 -16.18
C LEU A 391 13.95 -23.00 -16.64
N SER A 392 13.21 -22.25 -17.47
CA SER A 392 11.92 -22.71 -18.00
C SER A 392 12.09 -23.96 -18.86
N ALA A 393 13.12 -23.98 -19.71
CA ALA A 393 13.46 -25.15 -20.52
C ALA A 393 13.90 -26.36 -19.67
N ILE A 394 14.70 -26.13 -18.63
CA ILE A 394 15.08 -27.18 -17.67
C ILE A 394 13.84 -27.75 -16.96
N ILE A 395 12.94 -26.89 -16.47
CA ILE A 395 11.71 -27.32 -15.80
C ILE A 395 10.80 -28.09 -16.77
N GLU A 396 10.67 -27.64 -18.02
CA GLU A 396 9.89 -28.35 -19.04
C GLU A 396 10.45 -29.77 -19.29
N GLU A 397 11.76 -29.90 -19.47
CA GLU A 397 12.42 -31.18 -19.72
C GLU A 397 12.42 -32.10 -18.50
N LEU A 398 12.58 -31.55 -17.28
CA LEU A 398 12.44 -32.29 -16.03
C LEU A 398 11.06 -32.95 -15.89
N SER A 399 10.05 -32.45 -16.59
CA SER A 399 8.69 -32.98 -16.49
C SER A 399 8.63 -34.42 -16.96
N ASP A 400 9.49 -34.84 -17.89
CA ASP A 400 9.58 -36.22 -18.38
C ASP A 400 9.96 -37.21 -17.28
N TYR A 401 10.75 -36.74 -16.31
CA TYR A 401 11.31 -37.53 -15.21
C TYR A 401 10.56 -37.35 -13.88
N TYR A 402 9.44 -36.64 -13.90
CA TYR A 402 8.63 -36.39 -12.70
C TYR A 402 7.87 -37.64 -12.24
N LYS A 403 7.97 -37.97 -10.94
CA LYS A 403 7.40 -39.21 -10.37
C LYS A 403 5.88 -39.21 -10.25
N PHE A 404 5.26 -38.04 -10.13
CA PHE A 404 3.85 -37.90 -9.76
C PHE A 404 2.96 -37.46 -10.93
N LYS A 405 3.07 -38.18 -12.06
CA LYS A 405 2.20 -38.01 -13.23
C LYS A 405 0.85 -38.70 -13.04
N ASP A 406 -0.18 -38.18 -13.70
CA ASP A 406 -1.47 -38.85 -13.78
C ASP A 406 -1.39 -40.12 -14.66
N PRO A 407 -2.42 -40.99 -14.69
CA PRO A 407 -2.43 -42.19 -15.52
C PRO A 407 -2.28 -41.95 -17.03
N ASN A 408 -2.49 -40.71 -17.49
CA ASN A 408 -2.33 -40.31 -18.89
C ASN A 408 -0.96 -39.67 -19.16
N GLY A 409 -0.07 -39.60 -18.16
CA GLY A 409 1.26 -39.02 -18.26
C GLY A 409 1.33 -37.51 -18.05
N ASN A 410 0.25 -36.85 -17.66
CA ASN A 410 0.23 -35.40 -17.44
C ASN A 410 0.79 -35.03 -16.06
N VAL A 411 1.45 -33.87 -15.98
CA VAL A 411 1.87 -33.26 -14.71
C VAL A 411 0.77 -32.34 -14.15
N SER A 412 0.75 -32.15 -12.83
CA SER A 412 -0.23 -31.27 -12.17
C SER A 412 0.01 -29.79 -12.50
N SER A 413 -1.02 -28.95 -12.33
CA SER A 413 -0.89 -27.50 -12.52
C SER A 413 0.11 -26.82 -11.57
N ILE A 414 0.48 -27.49 -10.48
CA ILE A 414 1.47 -27.01 -9.51
C ILE A 414 2.89 -27.53 -9.78
N TYR A 415 3.09 -28.31 -10.86
CA TYR A 415 4.36 -28.94 -11.19
C TYR A 415 5.54 -27.95 -11.26
N SER A 416 5.35 -26.81 -11.92
CA SER A 416 6.42 -25.80 -12.06
C SER A 416 6.92 -25.29 -10.70
N ASN A 417 6.02 -25.14 -9.71
CA ASN A 417 6.38 -24.76 -8.36
C ASN A 417 7.16 -25.89 -7.66
N ILE A 418 6.72 -27.14 -7.79
CA ILE A 418 7.41 -28.31 -7.23
C ILE A 418 8.81 -28.46 -7.83
N ALA A 419 8.95 -28.33 -9.15
CA ALA A 419 10.23 -28.40 -9.83
C ALA A 419 11.17 -27.26 -9.37
N THR A 420 10.65 -26.04 -9.28
CA THR A 420 11.40 -24.89 -8.75
C THR A 420 11.85 -25.16 -7.31
N GLU A 421 10.96 -25.62 -6.43
CA GLU A 421 11.28 -25.91 -5.02
C GLU A 421 12.32 -27.02 -4.91
N ALA A 422 12.22 -28.07 -5.71
CA ALA A 422 13.22 -29.13 -5.75
C ALA A 422 14.59 -28.61 -6.21
N LEU A 423 14.63 -27.73 -7.22
CA LEU A 423 15.87 -27.06 -7.66
C LEU A 423 16.43 -26.08 -6.59
N VAL A 424 15.56 -25.39 -5.85
CA VAL A 424 15.95 -24.52 -4.72
C VAL A 424 16.59 -25.35 -3.61
N GLN A 425 15.91 -26.41 -3.16
CA GLN A 425 16.38 -27.30 -2.08
C GLN A 425 17.67 -28.03 -2.47
N SER A 426 17.78 -28.43 -3.74
CA SER A 426 18.97 -29.07 -4.26
C SER A 426 20.08 -28.09 -4.62
N ARG A 427 19.85 -26.77 -4.53
CA ARG A 427 20.80 -25.71 -4.92
C ARG A 427 21.30 -25.87 -6.36
N CYS A 428 20.42 -26.33 -7.26
CA CYS A 428 20.75 -26.69 -8.64
C CYS A 428 21.91 -27.70 -8.73
N GLU A 429 21.85 -28.74 -7.92
CA GLU A 429 22.70 -29.92 -7.99
C GLU A 429 21.81 -31.15 -8.11
N VAL A 430 22.27 -32.19 -8.80
CA VAL A 430 21.54 -33.47 -8.77
C VAL A 430 21.87 -34.21 -7.48
N ASN A 431 20.94 -34.17 -6.52
CA ASN A 431 21.12 -34.78 -5.19
C ASN A 431 19.83 -35.45 -4.67
N GLU A 432 19.88 -35.93 -3.42
CA GLU A 432 18.74 -36.63 -2.78
C GLU A 432 17.47 -35.78 -2.68
N ALA A 433 17.56 -34.46 -2.52
CA ALA A 433 16.37 -33.61 -2.49
C ALA A 433 15.66 -33.60 -3.85
N LEU A 434 16.42 -33.56 -4.95
CA LEU A 434 15.84 -33.68 -6.31
C LEU A 434 15.25 -35.08 -6.54
N ARG A 435 15.85 -36.13 -5.94
CA ARG A 435 15.32 -37.51 -5.98
C ARG A 435 13.95 -37.64 -5.34
N GLU A 436 13.53 -36.78 -4.43
CA GLU A 436 12.19 -36.87 -3.84
C GLU A 436 11.09 -36.74 -4.91
N SER A 437 11.30 -35.86 -5.89
CA SER A 437 10.32 -35.54 -6.93
C SER A 437 10.62 -36.15 -8.30
N PHE A 438 11.89 -36.48 -8.59
CA PHE A 438 12.34 -36.87 -9.94
C PHE A 438 13.10 -38.20 -9.96
N PHE A 439 13.00 -38.94 -11.07
CA PHE A 439 13.82 -40.12 -11.34
C PHE A 439 15.23 -39.71 -11.78
N VAL A 440 16.05 -39.21 -10.85
CA VAL A 440 17.33 -38.57 -11.21
C VAL A 440 18.32 -39.48 -11.93
N ASP A 441 18.27 -40.80 -11.67
CA ASP A 441 19.18 -41.78 -12.28
C ASP A 441 18.86 -42.02 -13.78
N GLN A 442 17.76 -41.44 -14.28
CA GLN A 442 17.35 -41.47 -15.68
C GLN A 442 17.58 -40.14 -16.39
N LEU A 443 18.05 -39.10 -15.69
CA LEU A 443 18.30 -37.79 -16.30
C LEU A 443 19.44 -37.89 -17.33
N PRO A 444 19.29 -37.28 -18.52
CA PRO A 444 20.37 -37.18 -19.49
C PRO A 444 21.53 -36.34 -18.93
N ASP A 445 22.77 -36.74 -19.24
CA ASP A 445 23.98 -36.00 -18.82
C ASP A 445 23.94 -34.51 -19.24
N GLU A 446 23.32 -34.22 -20.39
CA GLU A 446 23.12 -32.86 -20.88
C GLU A 446 22.22 -32.03 -19.96
N LEU A 447 21.11 -32.59 -19.49
CA LEU A 447 20.20 -31.92 -18.56
C LEU A 447 20.87 -31.70 -17.19
N ILE A 448 21.64 -32.68 -16.71
CA ILE A 448 22.45 -32.56 -15.49
C ILE A 448 23.45 -31.40 -15.63
N THR A 449 24.16 -31.33 -16.76
CA THR A 449 25.13 -30.26 -17.04
C THR A 449 24.46 -28.89 -17.07
N ARG A 450 23.28 -28.77 -17.68
CA ARG A 450 22.51 -27.51 -17.72
C ARG A 450 22.04 -27.06 -16.34
N ILE A 451 21.62 -27.98 -15.48
CA ILE A 451 21.29 -27.69 -14.07
C ILE A 451 22.53 -27.14 -13.34
N ASP A 452 23.69 -27.78 -13.50
CA ASP A 452 24.94 -27.33 -12.87
C ASP A 452 25.45 -25.99 -13.43
N ASP A 453 25.29 -25.76 -14.74
CA ASP A 453 25.71 -24.51 -15.39
C ASP A 453 24.78 -23.34 -15.02
N LEU A 454 23.49 -23.60 -14.81
CA LEU A 454 22.57 -22.64 -14.23
C LEU A 454 23.05 -22.21 -12.84
N LYS A 455 23.43 -23.16 -11.97
CA LYS A 455 24.02 -22.86 -10.66
C LYS A 455 25.25 -21.96 -10.76
N LYS A 456 26.22 -22.31 -11.61
CA LYS A 456 27.45 -21.52 -11.79
C LYS A 456 27.15 -20.10 -12.26
N SER A 457 26.21 -19.96 -13.19
CA SER A 457 25.77 -18.66 -13.72
C SER A 457 25.09 -17.81 -12.64
N LEU A 458 24.35 -18.43 -11.73
CA LEU A 458 23.70 -17.74 -10.61
C LEU A 458 24.68 -17.32 -9.52
N ILE A 459 25.76 -18.07 -9.28
CA ILE A 459 26.82 -17.69 -8.32
C ILE A 459 27.50 -16.37 -8.74
N VAL A 460 27.83 -16.24 -10.03
CA VAL A 460 28.54 -15.06 -10.57
C VAL A 460 27.62 -13.98 -11.15
N ALA A 461 26.31 -14.09 -10.92
CA ALA A 461 25.33 -13.17 -11.48
C ALA A 461 25.64 -11.70 -11.10
N PRO A 462 25.29 -10.73 -11.97
CA PRO A 462 25.37 -9.31 -11.65
C PRO A 462 24.16 -8.84 -10.82
N TYR A 463 24.32 -7.73 -10.08
CA TYR A 463 23.31 -7.17 -9.18
C TYR A 463 23.28 -5.66 -9.17
N THR A 464 22.19 -5.05 -8.72
CA THR A 464 22.11 -3.58 -8.60
C THR A 464 22.67 -3.09 -7.27
N TYR A 465 22.55 -3.88 -6.20
CA TYR A 465 23.09 -3.60 -4.85
C TYR A 465 23.28 -4.92 -4.07
N PHE A 466 24.05 -4.89 -2.98
CA PHE A 466 24.05 -5.98 -1.99
C PHE A 466 23.11 -5.62 -0.83
N GLU A 467 22.28 -6.57 -0.41
CA GLU A 467 21.27 -6.40 0.64
C GLU A 467 21.81 -6.89 1.99
N LEU A 468 21.70 -6.08 3.03
CA LEU A 468 22.05 -6.38 4.41
C LEU A 468 20.79 -6.32 5.27
N LYS A 469 20.34 -7.49 5.73
CA LYS A 469 19.17 -7.58 6.62
C LYS A 469 19.60 -7.49 8.06
N MET A 470 19.12 -6.46 8.74
CA MET A 470 19.41 -6.23 10.14
C MET A 470 18.51 -7.12 11.00
N SER A 471 19.11 -7.95 11.85
CA SER A 471 18.38 -8.77 12.84
C SER A 471 17.83 -7.93 14.00
N ASN A 472 18.39 -6.73 14.18
CA ASN A 472 18.10 -5.80 15.26
C ASN A 472 17.46 -4.53 14.70
N PRO A 473 16.62 -3.85 15.49
CA PRO A 473 16.11 -2.54 15.11
C PRO A 473 17.24 -1.49 15.10
N ILE A 474 17.14 -0.51 14.21
CA ILE A 474 18.07 0.63 14.12
C ILE A 474 17.32 1.90 14.53
N ARG A 475 17.91 2.72 15.42
CA ARG A 475 17.32 4.01 15.79
C ARG A 475 17.58 5.03 14.69
N LEU A 476 16.67 6.01 14.52
CA LEU A 476 16.90 7.06 13.53
C LEU A 476 18.22 7.81 13.75
N HIS A 477 18.61 8.05 15.00
CA HIS A 477 19.87 8.74 15.32
C HIS A 477 21.15 7.93 15.03
N ASP A 478 21.04 6.63 14.68
CA ASP A 478 22.20 5.84 14.28
C ASP A 478 22.67 6.21 12.86
N PHE A 479 21.73 6.67 12.01
CA PHE A 479 21.99 7.17 10.67
C PHE A 479 22.71 8.52 10.73
N SER A 480 23.64 8.73 9.80
CA SER A 480 24.52 9.92 9.81
C SER A 480 23.98 11.04 8.91
N VAL A 481 23.42 10.67 7.75
CA VAL A 481 22.96 11.62 6.73
C VAL A 481 21.59 11.17 6.20
N ALA A 482 20.70 12.14 5.96
CA ALA A 482 19.50 11.94 5.16
C ALA A 482 19.62 12.74 3.86
N ILE A 483 19.61 12.05 2.72
CA ILE A 483 19.52 12.65 1.39
C ILE A 483 18.04 12.67 0.99
N VAL A 484 17.44 13.86 0.89
CA VAL A 484 15.99 14.02 0.70
C VAL A 484 15.67 14.97 -0.47
N PRO A 485 14.51 14.83 -1.14
CA PRO A 485 14.07 15.79 -2.13
C PRO A 485 13.93 17.19 -1.52
N LYS A 486 14.28 18.24 -2.27
CA LYS A 486 14.14 19.64 -1.79
C LYS A 486 12.70 20.06 -1.51
N ASN A 487 11.72 19.34 -2.05
CA ASN A 487 10.29 19.59 -1.85
C ASN A 487 9.65 18.74 -0.74
N VAL A 488 10.45 17.99 0.03
CA VAL A 488 9.97 17.22 1.19
C VAL A 488 9.39 18.15 2.27
N SER A 489 8.47 17.67 3.12
CA SER A 489 7.84 18.51 4.13
C SER A 489 8.87 19.14 5.06
N PRO A 490 8.75 20.45 5.38
CA PRO A 490 9.56 21.09 6.41
C PRO A 490 9.46 20.39 7.77
N THR A 491 8.32 19.76 8.07
CA THR A 491 8.11 18.98 9.30
C THR A 491 9.07 17.80 9.35
N LEU A 492 9.17 17.01 8.27
CA LEU A 492 10.10 15.88 8.21
C LEU A 492 11.56 16.35 8.31
N VAL A 493 11.92 17.47 7.66
CA VAL A 493 13.28 18.05 7.80
C VAL A 493 13.59 18.39 9.27
N GLY A 494 12.62 18.93 10.01
CA GLY A 494 12.75 19.19 11.44
C GLY A 494 13.01 17.91 12.23
N VAL A 495 12.16 16.90 12.03
CA VAL A 495 12.25 15.58 12.69
C VAL A 495 13.62 14.93 12.47
N LEU A 496 14.12 14.92 11.24
CA LEU A 496 15.42 14.30 10.92
C LEU A 496 16.58 15.06 11.60
N LYS A 497 16.51 16.40 11.67
CA LYS A 497 17.52 17.21 12.38
C LYS A 497 17.48 16.99 13.90
N GLU A 498 16.30 16.88 14.48
CA GLU A 498 16.11 16.60 15.92
C GLU A 498 16.68 15.23 16.29
N ASN A 499 16.62 14.26 15.38
CA ASN A 499 17.27 12.96 15.52
C ASN A 499 18.79 12.99 15.22
N GLY A 500 19.38 14.14 14.92
CA GLY A 500 20.82 14.31 14.74
C GLY A 500 21.34 14.05 13.32
N LEU A 501 20.48 13.83 12.34
CA LEU A 501 20.92 13.58 10.96
C LEU A 501 21.32 14.88 10.25
N LYS A 502 22.42 14.82 9.50
CA LYS A 502 22.75 15.87 8.52
C LYS A 502 21.83 15.75 7.31
N ILE A 503 21.15 16.84 6.96
CA ILE A 503 20.20 16.86 5.83
C ILE A 503 20.91 17.37 4.57
N CYS A 504 20.82 16.59 3.49
CA CYS A 504 21.30 16.97 2.17
C CYS A 504 20.15 16.94 1.17
N GLY A 505 19.87 18.06 0.51
CA GLY A 505 18.77 18.17 -0.46
C GLY A 505 19.20 17.88 -1.89
N TYR A 506 18.36 17.19 -2.67
CA TYR A 506 18.53 17.02 -4.13
C TYR A 506 17.25 17.40 -4.91
N GLU A 507 17.38 17.69 -6.19
CA GLU A 507 16.25 17.94 -7.10
C GLU A 507 15.51 16.63 -7.44
N GLN A 508 14.24 16.53 -7.07
CA GLN A 508 13.44 15.33 -7.31
C GLN A 508 13.38 15.00 -8.81
N GLY A 509 13.61 13.73 -9.17
CA GLY A 509 13.66 13.29 -10.57
C GLY A 509 15.01 13.51 -11.26
N SER A 510 16.01 14.09 -10.57
CA SER A 510 17.37 14.24 -11.07
C SER A 510 18.32 13.22 -10.44
N ASN A 511 18.50 12.07 -11.10
CA ASN A 511 19.49 11.06 -10.70
C ASN A 511 20.90 11.67 -10.57
N PHE A 512 21.28 12.52 -11.52
CA PHE A 512 22.57 13.21 -11.50
C PHE A 512 22.79 14.05 -10.22
N ASP A 513 21.76 14.79 -9.77
CA ASP A 513 21.88 15.60 -8.56
C ASP A 513 21.97 14.73 -7.30
N PHE A 514 21.17 13.66 -7.22
CA PHE A 514 21.26 12.68 -6.14
C PHE A 514 22.66 12.06 -6.05
N VAL A 515 23.17 11.52 -7.16
CA VAL A 515 24.50 10.93 -7.27
C VAL A 515 25.59 11.93 -6.86
N SER A 516 25.47 13.19 -7.30
CA SER A 516 26.38 14.29 -6.90
C SER A 516 26.35 14.53 -5.38
N VAL A 517 25.18 14.52 -4.76
CA VAL A 517 25.02 14.70 -3.31
C VAL A 517 25.57 13.51 -2.52
N LEU A 518 25.31 12.28 -2.99
CA LEU A 518 25.84 11.04 -2.41
C LEU A 518 27.37 11.02 -2.44
N ASN A 519 27.97 11.36 -3.58
CA ASN A 519 29.43 11.35 -3.76
C ASN A 519 30.19 12.37 -2.90
N LYS A 520 29.50 13.35 -2.29
CA LYS A 520 30.07 14.31 -1.33
C LYS A 520 30.14 13.76 0.10
N GLN A 521 29.51 12.63 0.39
CA GLN A 521 29.51 12.04 1.74
C GLN A 521 30.72 11.13 1.94
N HIS A 522 31.93 11.63 1.66
CA HIS A 522 33.17 10.84 1.57
C HIS A 522 33.40 9.89 2.77
N ASP A 523 33.09 10.34 3.98
CA ASP A 523 33.29 9.57 5.23
C ASP A 523 32.37 8.34 5.35
N LEU A 524 31.31 8.28 4.54
CA LEU A 524 30.31 7.19 4.52
C LEU A 524 30.47 6.29 3.29
N LEU A 525 31.45 6.56 2.43
CA LEU A 525 31.74 5.76 1.24
C LEU A 525 32.92 4.83 1.50
N PHE A 526 32.86 3.64 0.92
CA PHE A 526 33.95 2.66 0.98
C PHE A 526 34.03 1.86 -0.34
N GLY A 527 34.97 0.93 -0.45
CA GLY A 527 35.32 0.28 -1.70
C GLY A 527 36.60 0.79 -2.33
N ASP A 528 36.98 0.12 -3.41
CA ASP A 528 38.31 0.20 -3.99
C ASP A 528 38.59 1.64 -4.48
N GLY A 529 39.29 2.43 -3.67
CA GLY A 529 39.39 3.89 -3.84
C GLY A 529 39.63 4.65 -2.53
N GLY A 530 39.29 4.05 -1.39
CA GLY A 530 39.44 4.67 -0.05
C GLY A 530 40.89 4.97 0.36
N GLU A 531 41.86 4.09 0.07
CA GLU A 531 43.26 4.32 0.48
C GLU A 531 43.99 5.39 -0.33
N ILE A 532 43.59 5.63 -1.58
CA ILE A 532 44.32 6.55 -2.47
C ILE A 532 43.87 7.99 -2.21
N GLN A 533 42.58 8.25 -2.00
CA GLN A 533 42.10 9.61 -1.73
C GLN A 533 42.39 10.08 -0.29
N SER A 534 42.34 9.21 0.73
CA SER A 534 42.71 9.61 2.09
C SER A 534 44.19 9.99 2.19
N LYS A 535 45.09 9.23 1.54
CA LYS A 535 46.53 9.55 1.47
C LYS A 535 46.83 10.81 0.66
N ILE A 536 46.08 11.08 -0.42
CA ILE A 536 46.22 12.31 -1.21
C ILE A 536 45.72 13.54 -0.41
N LEU A 537 44.61 13.43 0.31
CA LEU A 537 44.10 14.51 1.16
C LEU A 537 44.96 14.74 2.41
N ASP A 538 45.49 13.70 3.04
CA ASP A 538 46.45 13.84 4.14
C ASP A 538 47.74 14.53 3.66
N GLN A 539 48.18 14.28 2.42
CA GLN A 539 49.31 15.00 1.80
C GLN A 539 48.96 16.45 1.44
N GLU A 540 47.76 16.74 0.95
CA GLU A 540 47.32 18.11 0.66
C GLU A 540 47.15 18.95 1.94
N VAL A 541 46.63 18.35 3.03
CA VAL A 541 46.50 19.01 4.33
C VAL A 541 47.87 19.22 4.99
N GLN A 542 48.82 18.27 4.88
CA GLN A 542 50.19 18.48 5.35
C GLN A 542 50.98 19.50 4.52
N ASN A 543 50.65 19.69 3.24
CA ASN A 543 51.26 20.71 2.39
C ASN A 543 50.58 22.09 2.52
N SER A 544 49.49 22.18 3.29
CA SER A 544 48.72 23.41 3.57
C SER A 544 48.95 24.00 4.96
N LEU A 545 49.75 23.33 5.80
CA LEU A 545 50.26 23.79 7.10
C LEU A 545 51.75 24.12 6.96
#